data_AF-A0A2M8DRG6-F1
#
_entry.id   AF-A0A2M8DRG6-F1
#
_cell.length_a   1.000
_cell.length_b   1.000
_cell.length_c   1.000
_cell.angle_alpha   90.00
_cell.angle_beta   90.00
_cell.angle_gamma   90.00
#
_symmetry.space_group_name_H-M   'P 1'
#
loop_
_entity.id
_entity.type
_entity.pdbx_description
1 polymer ?
#
loop_
_entity_poly.entity_id
_entity_poly.type
_entity_poly.pdbx_seq_one_letter_code
_entity_poly.pdbx_strand_id
1 'polypeptide(L)'
;IKGDKLVVVPTLTLKEQWEERIKKFIPEFQNETEVVTYHAYEKLRNREFSLIIFDECQHLPANTFIRLSTLKTKYRLGFSGSPFR
;
A
#
# COMPACT_ATOMS: atom_id res chain seq x y z
N ILE A 1 11.93 -3.77 -8.35
CA ILE A 1 12.53 -3.51 -7.02
C ILE A 1 12.45 -4.80 -6.22
N LYS A 2 13.56 -5.32 -5.70
CA LYS A 2 13.56 -6.55 -4.87
C LYS A 2 13.21 -6.25 -3.42
N GLY A 3 12.63 -7.21 -2.70
CA GLY A 3 12.31 -7.13 -1.26
C GLY A 3 10.85 -6.76 -0.98
N ASP A 4 10.41 -6.86 0.29
CA ASP A 4 9.01 -6.69 0.71
C ASP A 4 8.39 -5.38 0.21
N LYS A 5 7.19 -5.47 -0.38
CA LYS A 5 6.41 -4.37 -0.91
C LYS A 5 5.06 -4.33 -0.20
N LEU A 6 4.59 -3.13 0.06
CA LEU A 6 3.29 -2.90 0.68
C LEU A 6 2.43 -2.06 -0.25
N VAL A 7 1.20 -2.49 -0.50
CA VAL A 7 0.17 -1.69 -1.18
C VAL A 7 -0.93 -1.40 -0.17
N VAL A 8 -1.19 -0.13 0.07
CA VAL A 8 -2.24 0.35 0.97
C VAL A 8 -3.40 0.89 0.16
N VAL A 9 -4.58 0.31 0.36
CA VAL A 9 -5.82 0.66 -0.35
C VAL A 9 -6.92 1.10 0.63
N PRO A 10 -7.92 1.88 0.19
CA PRO A 10 -8.99 2.32 1.08
C PRO A 10 -10.08 1.26 1.32
N THR A 11 -10.32 0.35 0.38
CA THR A 11 -11.44 -0.61 0.44
C THR A 11 -10.99 -2.05 0.23
N LEU A 12 -11.77 -3.00 0.76
CA LEU A 12 -11.55 -4.43 0.55
C LEU A 12 -11.70 -4.82 -0.92
N THR A 13 -12.63 -4.20 -1.65
CA THR A 13 -12.80 -4.42 -3.09
C THR A 13 -11.53 -4.06 -3.87
N LEU A 14 -10.89 -2.93 -3.55
CA LEU A 14 -9.62 -2.57 -4.19
C LEU A 14 -8.50 -3.52 -3.81
N LYS A 15 -8.50 -4.02 -2.56
CA LYS A 15 -7.54 -5.04 -2.13
C LYS A 15 -7.65 -6.28 -3.02
N GLU A 16 -8.86 -6.81 -3.19
CA GLU A 16 -9.12 -8.00 -4.02
C GLU A 16 -8.67 -7.75 -5.47
N GLN A 17 -9.01 -6.61 -6.04
CA GLN A 17 -8.57 -6.24 -7.39
C GLN A 17 -7.04 -6.18 -7.53
N TRP A 18 -6.35 -5.63 -6.52
CA TRP A 18 -4.89 -5.57 -6.51
C TRP A 18 -4.28 -6.96 -6.44
N GLU A 19 -4.79 -7.83 -5.56
CA GLU A 19 -4.33 -9.22 -5.44
C GLU A 19 -4.54 -10.00 -6.75
N GLU A 20 -5.69 -9.84 -7.40
CA GLU A 20 -5.96 -10.43 -8.72
C GLU A 20 -4.99 -9.92 -9.79
N ARG A 21 -4.75 -8.61 -9.83
CA ARG A 21 -3.82 -7.99 -10.80
C ARG A 21 -2.38 -8.45 -10.56
N ILE A 22 -1.94 -8.53 -9.30
CA ILE A 22 -0.60 -9.03 -8.96
C ILE A 22 -0.46 -10.47 -9.45
N LYS A 23 -1.43 -11.33 -9.14
CA LYS A 23 -1.41 -12.73 -9.59
C LYS A 23 -1.43 -12.87 -11.11
N LYS A 24 -2.14 -11.99 -11.81
CA LYS A 24 -2.28 -12.02 -13.27
C LYS A 24 -1.05 -11.50 -14.01
N PHE A 25 -0.47 -10.39 -13.54
CA PHE A 25 0.54 -9.64 -14.30
C PHE A 25 1.96 -9.81 -13.76
N ILE A 26 2.12 -10.07 -12.47
CA ILE A 26 3.42 -10.17 -11.78
C ILE A 26 3.42 -11.29 -10.71
N PRO A 27 3.04 -12.53 -11.06
CA PRO A 27 2.92 -13.63 -10.11
C PRO A 27 4.21 -13.94 -9.33
N GLU A 28 5.37 -13.67 -9.92
CA GLU A 28 6.68 -13.87 -9.29
C GLU A 28 6.91 -12.98 -8.06
N PHE A 29 6.21 -11.84 -7.97
CA PHE A 29 6.30 -10.91 -6.85
C PHE A 29 5.15 -11.07 -5.85
N GLN A 30 4.27 -12.05 -6.03
CA GLN A 30 3.11 -12.25 -5.16
C GLN A 30 3.53 -12.49 -3.70
N ASN A 31 4.59 -13.28 -3.47
CA ASN A 31 5.08 -13.55 -2.11
C ASN A 31 5.85 -12.38 -1.48
N GLU A 32 6.30 -11.44 -2.31
CA GLU A 32 7.00 -10.22 -1.86
C GLU A 32 6.07 -9.02 -1.75
N THR A 33 4.76 -9.16 -2.05
CA THR A 33 3.83 -8.04 -2.11
C THR A 33 2.63 -8.29 -1.21
N GLU A 34 2.45 -7.43 -0.22
CA GLU A 34 1.31 -7.48 0.69
C GLU A 34 0.34 -6.34 0.38
N VAL A 35 -0.95 -6.67 0.24
CA VAL A 35 -2.01 -5.69 0.00
C VAL A 35 -2.89 -5.58 1.24
N VAL A 36 -2.98 -4.37 1.79
CA VAL A 36 -3.68 -4.11 3.06
C VAL A 36 -4.57 -2.88 2.96
N THR A 37 -5.58 -2.83 3.84
CA THR A 37 -6.28 -1.59 4.12
C THR A 37 -5.53 -0.76 5.16
N TYR A 38 -5.83 0.53 5.25
CA TYR A 38 -5.22 1.43 6.23
C TYR A 38 -5.41 1.02 7.70
N HIS A 39 -6.37 0.15 8.00
CA HIS A 39 -6.59 -0.43 9.33
C HIS A 39 -5.46 -1.39 9.78
N ALA A 40 -4.62 -1.86 8.87
CA ALA A 40 -3.55 -2.82 9.18
C ALA A 40 -2.30 -2.20 9.81
N TYR A 41 -2.26 -0.87 10.02
CA TYR A 41 -1.08 -0.14 10.50
C TYR A 41 -0.40 -0.79 11.71
N GLU A 42 -1.16 -1.20 12.74
CA GLU A 42 -0.59 -1.78 13.97
C GLU A 42 0.23 -3.05 13.71
N LYS A 43 -0.15 -3.85 12.70
CA LYS A 43 0.58 -5.06 12.32
C LYS A 43 1.87 -4.75 11.55
N LEU A 44 1.93 -3.59 10.90
CA LEU A 44 2.97 -3.22 9.95
C LEU A 44 4.02 -2.28 10.55
N ARG A 45 3.71 -1.61 11.66
CA ARG A 45 4.54 -0.56 12.27
C ARG A 45 6.00 -0.94 12.54
N ASN A 46 6.26 -2.23 12.80
CA ASN A 46 7.60 -2.74 13.11
C ASN A 46 8.30 -3.40 11.91
N ARG A 47 7.66 -3.44 10.74
CA ARG A 47 8.21 -4.04 9.51
C ARG A 47 8.90 -2.99 8.66
N GLU A 48 9.83 -3.44 7.83
CA GLU A 48 10.54 -2.61 6.87
C GLU A 48 10.19 -3.06 5.45
N PHE A 49 9.85 -2.10 4.59
CA PHE A 49 9.44 -2.37 3.22
C PHE A 49 10.41 -1.71 2.24
N SER A 50 10.73 -2.39 1.15
CA SER A 50 11.50 -1.78 0.06
C SER A 50 10.69 -0.74 -0.71
N LEU A 51 9.38 -0.92 -0.81
CA LEU A 51 8.46 0.01 -1.47
C LEU A 51 7.10 0.02 -0.76
N ILE A 52 6.54 1.21 -0.55
CA ILE A 52 5.13 1.38 -0.15
C ILE A 52 4.38 2.15 -1.23
N ILE A 53 3.24 1.61 -1.65
CA ILE A 53 2.31 2.24 -2.60
C ILE A 53 1.04 2.62 -1.84
N PHE A 54 0.65 3.88 -1.94
CA PHE A 54 -0.62 4.39 -1.42
C PHE A 54 -1.58 4.61 -2.57
N ASP A 55 -2.61 3.80 -2.65
CA ASP A 55 -3.66 3.96 -3.65
C ASP A 55 -4.75 4.89 -3.12
N GLU A 56 -5.36 5.68 -4.01
CA GLU A 56 -6.40 6.66 -3.67
C GLU A 56 -6.03 7.57 -2.49
N CYS A 57 -4.79 8.09 -2.50
CA CYS A 57 -4.22 8.79 -1.36
C CYS A 57 -4.97 10.07 -0.96
N GLN A 58 -5.73 10.66 -1.89
CA GLN A 58 -6.61 11.80 -1.64
C GLN A 58 -7.77 11.48 -0.68
N HIS A 59 -8.22 10.22 -0.63
CA HIS A 59 -9.30 9.78 0.25
C HIS A 59 -8.83 9.47 1.69
N LEU A 60 -7.52 9.48 1.95
CA LEU A 60 -6.98 9.17 3.29
C LEU A 60 -7.23 10.32 4.28
N PRO A 61 -7.81 10.04 5.47
CA PRO A 61 -7.84 11.00 6.57
C PRO A 61 -6.41 11.38 7.01
N ALA A 62 -6.20 12.64 7.38
CA ALA A 62 -4.87 13.15 7.74
C ALA A 62 -4.19 12.32 8.85
N ASN A 63 -4.93 11.94 9.90
CA ASN A 63 -4.39 11.14 11.01
C ASN A 63 -3.89 9.75 10.56
N THR A 64 -4.62 9.12 9.64
CA THR A 64 -4.27 7.80 9.10
C THR A 64 -3.05 7.90 8.19
N PHE A 65 -3.02 8.92 7.33
CA PHE A 65 -1.88 9.17 6.44
C PHE A 65 -0.60 9.46 7.23
N ILE A 66 -0.66 10.32 8.24
CA ILE A 66 0.47 10.62 9.13
C ILE A 66 1.02 9.35 9.76
N ARG A 67 0.16 8.48 10.30
CA ARG A 67 0.60 7.20 10.88
C ARG A 67 1.30 6.32 9.85
N LEU A 68 0.68 6.09 8.70
CA LEU A 68 1.25 5.26 7.63
C LEU A 68 2.56 5.83 7.06
N SER A 69 2.72 7.16 7.06
CA SER A 69 3.95 7.82 6.62
C SER A 69 5.17 7.48 7.48
N THR A 70 4.95 7.04 8.73
CA THR A 70 6.02 6.64 9.65
C THR A 70 6.59 5.24 9.38
N LEU A 71 5.95 4.45 8.50
CA LEU A 71 6.44 3.12 8.14
C LEU A 71 7.84 3.21 7.50
N LYS A 72 8.72 2.31 7.91
CA LYS A 72 10.10 2.23 7.42
C LYS A 72 10.09 1.75 5.98
N THR A 73 10.54 2.61 5.05
CA THR A 73 10.68 2.21 3.66
C THR A 73 11.71 3.01 2.88
N LYS A 74 12.27 2.40 1.84
CA LYS A 74 13.21 3.04 0.91
C LYS A 74 12.51 3.92 -0.12
N TYR A 75 11.34 3.50 -0.61
CA TYR A 75 10.61 4.19 -1.67
C TYR A 75 9.13 4.30 -1.34
N ARG A 76 8.51 5.43 -1.71
CA ARG A 76 7.07 5.66 -1.57
C ARG A 76 6.48 6.12 -2.89
N LEU A 77 5.33 5.58 -3.26
CA LEU A 77 4.53 6.00 -4.41
C LEU A 77 3.11 6.29 -3.94
N GLY A 78 2.50 7.36 -4.46
CA GLY A 78 1.11 7.70 -4.20
C GLY A 78 0.34 7.81 -5.50
N PHE A 79 -0.74 7.06 -5.63
CA PHE A 79 -1.67 7.16 -6.75
C PHE A 79 -2.90 7.94 -6.28
N SER A 80 -3.31 8.91 -7.10
CA SER A 80 -4.50 9.72 -6.86
C SER A 80 -5.23 9.92 -8.17
N GLY A 81 -6.53 9.66 -8.17
CA GLY A 81 -7.42 9.96 -9.29
C GLY A 81 -7.87 11.43 -9.34
N SER A 82 -7.69 12.19 -8.25
CA SER A 82 -8.04 13.62 -8.18
C SER A 82 -6.92 14.43 -7.51
N PRO A 83 -6.34 15.43 -8.21
CA PRO A 83 -5.31 16.29 -7.63
C PRO A 83 -5.86 17.28 -6.59
N PHE A 84 -7.19 17.44 -6.48
CA PHE A 84 -7.84 18.38 -5.56
C PHE A 84 -8.49 17.66 -4.37
N ARG A 85 -8.36 18.26 -3.18
CA ARG A 85 -9.00 17.86 -1.92
C ARG A 85 -9.79 19.03 -1.33
#